data_AF-A0A843CFN5-F1
#
_entry.id   AF-A0A843CFN5-F1
#
_cell.length_a   1.000
_cell.length_b   1.000
_cell.length_c   1.000
_cell.angle_alpha   90.00
_cell.angle_beta   90.00
_cell.angle_gamma   90.00
#
_symmetry.space_group_name_H-M   'P 1'
#
loop_
_entity.id
_entity.type
_entity.pdbx_description
1 polymer ?
#
loop_
_entity_poly.entity_id
_entity_poly.type
_entity_poly.pdbx_seq_one_letter_code
_entity_poly.pdbx_strand_id
1 'polypeptide(L)' 'MTAKVSVSKEQIVQEIKGVPEEYLPNLLQIVRLFRESVALKPAEASFRKGWEEALAGDTLPVSELWESIDAE' A
#
# COMPACT_ATOMS: atom_id res chain seq x y z
N MET A 1 14.88 -4.54 -25.38
CA MET A 1 14.18 -3.29 -25.01
C MET A 1 12.70 -3.61 -24.87
N THR A 2 12.22 -3.86 -23.65
CA THR A 2 10.79 -4.11 -23.39
C THR A 2 10.14 -2.77 -23.09
N ALA A 3 9.33 -2.27 -24.02
CA ALA A 3 8.59 -1.03 -23.82
C ALA A 3 7.62 -1.21 -22.63
N LYS A 4 7.81 -0.42 -21.57
CA LYS A 4 6.79 -0.27 -20.53
C LYS A 4 5.54 0.29 -21.19
N VAL A 5 4.50 -0.52 -21.32
CA VAL A 5 3.16 -0.03 -21.67
C VAL A 5 2.69 0.80 -20.47
N SER A 6 2.88 2.11 -20.54
CA SER A 6 2.34 3.04 -19.56
C SER A 6 0.86 3.25 -19.88
N VAL A 7 -0.01 2.58 -19.15
CA VAL A 7 -1.46 2.82 -19.20
C VAL A 7 -1.73 4.22 -18.62
N SER A 8 -2.38 5.08 -19.39
CA SER A 8 -2.70 6.44 -18.98
C SER A 8 -4.04 6.51 -18.23
N LYS A 9 -4.24 7.54 -17.38
CA LYS A 9 -5.49 7.72 -16.63
C LYS A 9 -6.71 7.85 -17.55
N GLU A 10 -6.52 8.44 -18.71
CA GLU A 10 -7.55 8.64 -19.72
C GLU A 10 -8.08 7.31 -20.27
N GLN A 11 -7.19 6.31 -20.45
CA GLN A 11 -7.59 4.97 -20.90
C GLN A 11 -8.47 4.28 -19.85
N ILE A 12 -8.08 4.39 -18.57
CA ILE A 12 -8.88 3.84 -17.46
C ILE A 12 -10.27 4.47 -17.41
N VAL A 13 -10.38 5.79 -17.62
CA VAL A 13 -11.68 6.48 -17.65
C VAL A 13 -12.55 6.00 -18.80
N GLN A 14 -11.97 5.72 -19.99
CA GLN A 14 -12.73 5.21 -21.12
C GLN A 14 -13.27 3.79 -20.86
N GLU A 15 -12.45 2.91 -20.28
CA GLU A 15 -12.90 1.56 -19.90
C GLU A 15 -14.04 1.62 -18.89
N ILE A 16 -13.93 2.47 -17.85
CA ILE A 16 -14.99 2.64 -16.85
C ILE A 16 -16.31 3.13 -17.48
N LYS A 17 -16.26 4.00 -18.49
CA LYS A 17 -17.47 4.46 -19.20
C LYS A 17 -18.17 3.37 -20.01
N GLY A 18 -17.43 2.33 -20.42
CA GLY A 18 -17.98 1.19 -21.14
C GLY A 18 -18.66 0.16 -20.22
N VAL A 19 -18.49 0.28 -18.90
CA VAL A 19 -19.06 -0.67 -17.94
C VAL A 19 -20.56 -0.40 -17.74
N PRO A 20 -21.43 -1.41 -17.89
CA PRO A 20 -22.85 -1.26 -17.61
C PRO A 20 -23.11 -0.82 -16.16
N GLU A 21 -24.10 0.04 -15.95
CA GLU A 21 -24.36 0.67 -14.63
C GLU A 21 -24.55 -0.35 -13.50
N GLU A 22 -25.14 -1.51 -13.80
CA GLU A 22 -25.36 -2.60 -12.85
C GLU A 22 -24.07 -3.18 -12.24
N TYR A 23 -22.93 -3.02 -12.92
CA TYR A 23 -21.63 -3.50 -12.43
C TYR A 23 -20.75 -2.41 -11.82
N LEU A 24 -21.16 -1.14 -11.88
CA LEU A 24 -20.39 -0.03 -11.30
C LEU A 24 -20.13 -0.20 -9.78
N PRO A 25 -21.08 -0.71 -8.96
CA PRO A 25 -20.81 -0.97 -7.54
C PRO A 25 -19.67 -1.98 -7.33
N ASN A 26 -19.66 -3.06 -8.13
CA ASN A 26 -18.62 -4.09 -8.06
C ASN A 26 -17.27 -3.53 -8.51
N LEU A 27 -17.25 -2.76 -9.59
CA LEU A 27 -16.04 -2.09 -10.08
C LEU A 27 -15.47 -1.13 -9.03
N LEU A 28 -16.32 -0.34 -8.37
CA LEU A 28 -15.90 0.55 -7.29
C LEU A 28 -15.27 -0.23 -6.13
N GLN A 29 -15.83 -1.39 -5.77
CA GLN A 29 -15.26 -2.24 -4.73
C GLN A 29 -13.87 -2.76 -5.11
N ILE A 30 -13.68 -3.21 -6.35
CA ILE A 30 -12.38 -3.65 -6.87
C ILE A 30 -11.35 -2.51 -6.80
N VAL A 31 -11.71 -1.30 -7.25
CA VAL A 31 -10.82 -0.13 -7.21
C VAL A 31 -10.42 0.24 -5.78
N ARG A 32 -11.36 0.16 -4.82
CA ARG A 32 -11.08 0.41 -3.40
C ARG A 32 -10.10 -0.61 -2.83
N LEU A 33 -10.35 -1.89 -3.05
CA LEU A 33 -9.46 -2.97 -2.61
C LEU A 33 -8.07 -2.83 -3.23
N PHE A 34 -8.00 -2.52 -4.53
CA PHE A 34 -6.72 -2.27 -5.18
C PHE A 34 -6.00 -1.08 -4.55
N ARG A 35 -6.70 0.04 -4.34
CA ARG A 35 -6.13 1.22 -3.67
C ARG A 35 -5.62 0.90 -2.28
N GLU A 36 -6.35 0.11 -1.50
CA GLU A 36 -5.93 -0.34 -0.17
C GLU A 36 -4.72 -1.27 -0.23
N SER A 37 -4.60 -2.11 -1.27
CA SER A 37 -3.46 -3.01 -1.45
C SER A 37 -2.16 -2.29 -1.81
N VAL A 38 -2.26 -1.17 -2.53
CA VAL A 38 -1.09 -0.37 -2.97
C VAL A 38 -0.80 0.81 -2.05
N ALA A 39 -1.81 1.27 -1.30
CA ALA A 39 -1.60 2.23 -0.24
C ALA A 39 -0.79 1.54 0.86
N LEU A 40 0.38 2.10 1.18
CA LEU A 40 1.09 1.75 2.40
C LEU A 40 0.12 1.79 3.58
N LYS A 41 0.26 0.84 4.52
CA LYS A 41 -0.49 0.90 5.79
C LYS A 41 -0.40 2.33 6.31
N PRO A 42 -1.52 2.97 6.68
CA PRO A 42 -1.49 4.32 7.20
C PRO A 42 -0.43 4.41 8.28
N ALA A 43 0.37 5.48 8.29
CA ALA A 43 1.38 5.69 9.33
C ALA A 43 0.76 5.53 10.73
N GLU A 44 -0.52 5.89 10.89
CA GLU A 44 -1.32 5.64 12.10
C GLU A 44 -1.31 4.17 12.56
N ALA A 45 -1.45 3.20 11.65
CA ALA A 45 -1.41 1.79 11.98
C ALA A 45 -0.01 1.35 12.44
N SER A 46 1.04 1.90 11.82
CA SER A 46 2.43 1.67 12.25
C SER A 46 2.72 2.30 13.60
N PHE A 47 2.22 3.52 13.85
CA PHE A 47 2.36 4.20 15.13
C PHE A 47 1.61 3.47 16.24
N ARG A 48 0.38 3.02 15.99
CA ARG A 48 -0.40 2.25 16.97
C ARG A 48 0.33 0.97 17.37
N LYS A 49 0.82 0.21 16.39
CA LYS A 49 1.61 -1.01 16.62
C LYS A 49 2.88 -0.71 17.42
N GLY A 50 3.65 0.29 16.99
CA GLY A 50 4.87 0.69 17.71
C GLY A 50 4.58 1.18 19.13
N TRP A 51 3.43 1.80 19.38
CA TRP A 51 3.00 2.24 20.70
C TRP A 51 2.64 1.06 21.62
N GLU A 52 1.94 0.06 21.10
CA GLU A 52 1.63 -1.18 21.81
C GLU A 52 2.89 -1.98 22.14
N GLU A 53 3.82 -2.10 21.19
CA GLU A 53 5.13 -2.76 21.37
C GLU A 53 5.97 -2.04 22.44
N ALA A 54 6.01 -0.70 22.41
CA ALA A 54 6.71 0.10 23.43
C ALA A 54 6.11 -0.07 24.83
N LEU A 55 4.78 -0.10 24.95
CA LEU A 55 4.11 -0.33 26.24
C LEU A 55 4.31 -1.76 26.76
N ALA A 56 4.41 -2.74 25.87
CA ALA A 56 4.68 -4.14 26.20
C ALA A 56 6.17 -4.41 26.52
N GLY A 57 7.06 -3.44 26.28
CA GLY A 57 8.50 -3.60 26.42
C GLY A 57 9.16 -4.41 25.31
N ASP A 58 8.42 -4.72 24.23
CA ASP A 58 8.90 -5.43 23.05
C ASP A 58 9.68 -4.46 22.14
N THR A 59 10.83 -4.02 22.65
CA THR A 59 11.69 -3.01 22.01
C THR A 59 13.13 -3.51 21.98
N LEU A 60 13.84 -3.16 20.92
CA LEU A 60 15.27 -3.42 20.78
C LEU A 60 16.05 -2.14 21.12
N PRO A 61 17.16 -2.23 21.85
CA PRO A 61 17.99 -1.07 22.12
C PRO A 61 18.61 -0.54 20.82
N VAL A 62 18.76 0.78 20.74
CA VAL A 62 19.26 1.47 19.54
C VAL A 62 20.67 1.00 19.14
N SER A 63 21.47 0.54 20.10
CA SER A 63 22.81 -0.03 19.85
C SER A 63 22.78 -1.30 19.01
N GLU A 64 21.71 -2.09 19.08
CA GLU A 64 21.57 -3.37 18.36
C GLU A 64 21.04 -3.19 16.93
N LEU A 65 20.59 -1.99 16.57
CA LEU A 65 19.89 -1.71 15.31
C LEU A 65 20.77 -1.91 14.07
N TRP A 66 22.09 -1.90 14.23
CA TRP A 66 23.09 -1.99 13.16
C TRP A 66 24.06 -3.17 13.30
N GLU A 67 23.90 -4.04 14.31
CA GLU A 67 24.83 -5.14 14.55
C GLU A 67 24.86 -6.18 13.40
N SER A 68 23.81 -6.25 12.59
CA SER A 68 23.71 -7.17 11.45
C SER A 68 23.89 -6.50 10.08
N ILE A 69 24.24 -5.21 10.03
CA ILE A 69 24.48 -4.48 8.79
C ILE A 69 25.99 -4.23 8.71
N ASP A 70 26.70 -5.10 8.00
CA ASP A 70 28.09 -4.85 7.62
C ASP A 70 28.12 -3.61 6.70
N ALA A 71 28.49 -2.47 7.27
CA ALA A 71 28.80 -1.27 6.53
C ALA A 71 30.27 -1.32 6.08
N GLU A 72 30.55 -2.08 5.02
CA GLU A 72 31.77 -1.92 4.21
C GLU A 72 31.54 -0.94 3.05
#